data_AF-A0A858Q7L1-F1
#
_entry.id   AF-A0A858Q7L1-F1
#
_cell.length_a   1.000
_cell.length_b   1.000
_cell.length_c   1.000
_cell.angle_alpha   90.00
_cell.angle_beta   90.00
_cell.angle_gamma   90.00
#
_symmetry.space_group_name_H-M   'P 1'
#
loop_
_entity.id
_entity.type
_entity.pdbx_description
1 polymer ?
#
loop_
_entity_poly.entity_id
_entity_poly.type
_entity_poly.pdbx_seq_one_letter_code
_entity_poly.pdbx_strand_id
1 'polypeptide(L)'
;MAIKCELVNDPGIGPGYGLIRIGGLEQTAGRLEFCLERNQGSAPFLGPGGTWQAQEFWHGVDARPADAMAGSGEAADIETAPGQAPAIPHDIPVGPEIVDPIVSQAHSVVFRLTLTVDGARYPCVLRIQRPLLGSGAYFEAKPAPAPRLEPEPVPEPAPIPAPEPPPEPVPAPVPRSSRRLWLGFALLPVLAGAGAWAWWDCRIPALAGPRCQAAEPRTQQNVEVQPISPPQHCTGLSAGDCLAAAEKSLAARQPDAARQLFQEAAALGAPKAYIQLGRMYDPDTWSAETSPAANADWETAAYWYDEAARAGDKDGRLGAGRLYCRNTQDPAFLSHALELLRKSVAEAPGDAAAEALLKECEEKAK
;
A
#
# COMPACT_ATOMS: atom_id res chain seq x y z
N MET A 1 -7.47 -21.07 -34.57
CA MET A 1 -6.03 -21.14 -34.22
C MET A 1 -5.81 -20.42 -32.90
N ALA A 2 -4.86 -20.87 -32.08
CA ALA A 2 -4.56 -20.23 -30.80
C ALA A 2 -3.44 -19.21 -31.01
N ILE A 3 -3.78 -17.92 -30.97
CA ILE A 3 -2.79 -16.85 -30.94
C ILE A 3 -2.31 -16.64 -29.50
N LYS A 4 -1.09 -16.12 -29.34
CA LYS A 4 -0.52 -15.76 -28.04
C LYS A 4 -0.54 -14.25 -27.89
N CYS A 5 -1.00 -13.78 -26.74
CA CYS A 5 -1.10 -12.36 -26.42
C CYS A 5 -0.43 -12.10 -25.08
N GLU A 6 0.53 -11.18 -25.07
CA GLU A 6 1.30 -10.82 -23.89
C GLU A 6 1.35 -9.30 -23.75
N LEU A 7 1.06 -8.78 -22.57
CA LEU A 7 1.22 -7.37 -22.23
C LEU A 7 2.49 -7.22 -21.39
N VAL A 8 3.41 -6.40 -21.89
CA VAL A 8 4.67 -6.06 -21.23
C VAL A 8 4.73 -4.56 -20.98
N ASN A 9 5.53 -4.12 -20.01
CA ASN A 9 5.81 -2.70 -19.81
C ASN A 9 6.56 -2.14 -21.03
N ASP A 10 6.28 -0.88 -21.42
CA ASP A 10 7.04 -0.19 -22.46
C ASP A 10 8.21 0.58 -21.84
N PRO A 11 9.45 0.05 -21.92
CA PRO A 11 10.61 0.73 -21.32
C PRO A 11 10.99 2.02 -22.06
N GLY A 12 10.51 2.22 -23.30
CA GLY A 12 10.81 3.41 -24.09
C GLY A 12 10.03 4.64 -23.64
N ILE A 13 8.84 4.45 -23.06
CA ILE A 13 7.97 5.54 -22.59
C ILE A 13 7.93 5.61 -21.06
N GLY A 14 7.95 4.45 -20.38
CA GLY A 14 7.93 4.35 -18.93
C GLY A 14 6.55 3.99 -18.35
N PRO A 15 6.36 4.18 -17.03
CA PRO A 15 5.17 3.71 -16.33
C PRO A 15 3.85 4.23 -16.91
N GLY A 16 2.83 3.37 -16.89
CA GLY A 16 1.53 3.61 -17.50
C GLY A 16 1.45 3.23 -18.97
N TYR A 17 2.56 2.84 -19.60
CA TYR A 17 2.60 2.43 -21.00
C TYR A 17 3.03 0.97 -21.14
N GLY A 18 2.50 0.29 -22.14
CA GLY A 18 2.79 -1.11 -22.39
C GLY A 18 2.76 -1.47 -23.87
N LEU A 19 3.28 -2.65 -24.18
CA LEU A 19 3.24 -3.25 -25.51
C LEU A 19 2.45 -4.55 -25.43
N ILE A 20 1.38 -4.66 -26.22
CA ILE A 20 0.69 -5.94 -26.44
C ILE A 20 1.38 -6.66 -27.59
N ARG A 21 2.11 -7.73 -27.28
CA ARG A 21 2.78 -8.59 -28.24
C ARG A 21 1.86 -9.68 -28.75
N ILE A 22 1.72 -9.78 -30.07
CA ILE A 22 0.89 -10.79 -30.75
C ILE A 22 1.77 -11.83 -31.43
N GLY A 23 1.68 -13.07 -30.96
CA GLY A 23 2.35 -14.23 -31.54
C GLY A 23 1.39 -15.15 -32.28
N GLY A 24 1.77 -15.58 -33.48
CA GLY A 24 1.05 -16.60 -34.25
C GLY A 24 -0.17 -16.09 -35.03
N LEU A 25 -0.28 -14.78 -35.25
CA LEU A 25 -1.24 -14.20 -36.19
C LEU A 25 -0.64 -14.27 -37.61
N GLU A 26 -1.24 -15.07 -38.49
CA GLU A 26 -0.77 -15.22 -39.87
C GLU A 26 -1.15 -14.05 -40.78
N GLN A 27 -2.19 -13.31 -40.41
CA GLN A 27 -2.62 -12.14 -41.15
C GLN A 27 -1.66 -10.98 -40.86
N THR A 28 -1.06 -10.42 -41.92
CA THR A 28 -0.02 -9.38 -41.83
C THR A 28 -0.52 -8.01 -42.25
N ALA A 29 -1.75 -7.90 -42.76
CA ALA A 29 -2.36 -6.64 -43.17
C ALA A 29 -3.88 -6.67 -42.93
N GLY A 30 -4.44 -5.52 -42.56
CA GLY A 30 -5.86 -5.35 -42.27
C GLY A 30 -6.11 -4.36 -41.15
N ARG A 31 -7.35 -3.91 -40.99
CA ARG A 31 -7.71 -3.02 -39.88
C ARG A 31 -7.78 -3.83 -38.59
N LEU A 32 -6.84 -3.57 -37.69
CA LEU A 32 -6.74 -4.23 -36.39
C LEU A 32 -7.49 -3.43 -35.32
N GLU A 33 -8.39 -4.10 -34.61
CA GLU A 33 -9.04 -3.58 -33.41
C GLU A 33 -8.99 -4.66 -32.32
N PHE A 34 -9.13 -4.26 -31.05
CA PHE A 34 -9.16 -5.22 -29.95
C PHE A 34 -10.21 -4.88 -28.89
N CYS A 35 -10.74 -5.92 -28.25
CA CYS A 35 -11.64 -5.82 -27.11
C CYS A 35 -11.00 -6.54 -25.92
N LEU A 36 -10.98 -5.85 -24.77
CA LEU A 36 -10.43 -6.38 -23.53
C LEU A 36 -11.56 -6.69 -22.54
N GLU A 37 -11.53 -7.89 -21.98
CA GLU A 37 -12.52 -8.39 -21.05
C GLU A 37 -11.85 -8.99 -19.82
N ARG A 38 -12.39 -8.71 -18.63
CA ARG A 38 -12.01 -9.37 -17.38
C ARG A 38 -13.03 -10.43 -16.99
N ASN A 39 -12.58 -11.48 -16.32
CA ASN A 39 -13.44 -12.59 -15.88
C ASN A 39 -14.30 -12.32 -14.63
N GLN A 40 -14.35 -11.08 -14.13
CA GLN A 40 -15.04 -10.70 -12.90
C GLN A 40 -15.87 -9.42 -13.07
N GLY A 41 -16.91 -9.29 -12.23
CA GLY A 41 -17.77 -8.10 -12.17
C GLY A 41 -18.92 -8.09 -13.18
N SER A 42 -19.92 -7.22 -12.95
CA SER A 42 -21.06 -6.99 -13.85
C SER A 42 -20.72 -6.10 -15.06
N ALA A 43 -19.54 -5.49 -15.05
CA ALA A 43 -18.99 -4.64 -16.08
C ALA A 43 -17.63 -5.22 -16.53
N PRO A 44 -17.63 -6.24 -17.42
CA PRO A 44 -16.43 -7.00 -17.73
C PRO A 44 -15.58 -6.39 -18.87
N PHE A 45 -16.09 -5.45 -19.65
CA PHE A 45 -15.39 -4.92 -20.83
C PHE A 45 -14.70 -3.59 -20.53
N LEU A 46 -13.49 -3.41 -21.03
CA LEU A 46 -12.78 -2.14 -20.89
C LEU A 46 -13.23 -1.15 -21.96
N GLY A 47 -13.95 -0.12 -21.52
CA GLY A 47 -14.46 0.96 -22.35
C GLY A 47 -13.47 2.10 -22.60
N PRO A 48 -13.93 3.20 -23.23
CA PRO A 48 -13.11 4.36 -23.50
C PRO A 48 -12.64 5.02 -22.20
N GLY A 49 -11.42 5.58 -22.21
CA GLY A 49 -10.84 6.28 -21.05
C GLY A 49 -10.57 5.37 -19.84
N GLY A 50 -10.42 4.06 -20.05
CA GLY A 50 -10.04 3.11 -19.01
C GLY A 50 -11.16 2.72 -18.03
N THR A 51 -12.43 2.93 -18.39
CA THR A 51 -13.56 2.59 -17.51
C THR A 51 -14.15 1.22 -17.84
N TRP A 52 -14.34 0.37 -16.83
CA TRP A 52 -15.01 -0.93 -17.00
C TRP A 52 -16.53 -0.76 -17.19
N GLN A 53 -17.09 -1.39 -18.21
CA GLN A 53 -18.50 -1.28 -18.62
C GLN A 53 -19.12 -2.63 -18.99
N ALA A 54 -20.45 -2.66 -19.11
CA ALA A 54 -21.23 -3.87 -19.42
C ALA A 54 -21.24 -4.24 -20.92
N GLN A 55 -20.99 -3.28 -21.80
CA GLN A 55 -21.03 -3.48 -23.25
C GLN A 55 -19.62 -3.61 -23.83
N GLU A 56 -19.46 -4.47 -24.84
CA GLU A 56 -18.22 -4.60 -25.60
C GLU A 56 -17.78 -3.23 -26.14
N PHE A 57 -16.49 -2.96 -26.07
CA PHE A 57 -15.87 -1.79 -26.68
C PHE A 57 -14.62 -2.22 -27.43
N TRP A 58 -14.48 -1.71 -28.66
CA TRP A 58 -13.41 -2.07 -29.58
C TRP A 58 -12.45 -0.88 -29.71
N HIS A 59 -11.22 -1.10 -29.25
CA HIS A 59 -10.12 -0.15 -29.32
C HIS A 59 -9.45 -0.26 -30.70
N GLY A 60 -9.34 0.85 -31.41
CA GLY A 60 -8.62 0.91 -32.69
C GLY A 60 -7.11 0.90 -32.48
N VAL A 61 -6.38 0.16 -33.34
CA VAL A 61 -4.92 0.20 -33.37
C VAL A 61 -4.49 1.12 -34.50
N ASP A 62 -4.29 2.40 -34.17
CA ASP A 62 -3.70 3.34 -35.13
C ASP A 62 -2.20 3.03 -35.25
N ALA A 63 -1.74 2.73 -36.47
CA ALA A 63 -0.32 2.58 -36.77
C ALA A 63 0.37 3.95 -36.61
N ARG A 64 0.81 4.30 -35.40
CA ARG A 64 1.56 5.54 -35.21
C ARG A 64 2.99 5.40 -35.78
N PRO A 65 3.50 6.46 -36.42
CA PRO A 65 4.82 6.45 -37.03
C PRO A 65 5.89 6.39 -35.93
N ALA A 66 6.91 5.58 -36.15
CA ALA A 66 8.19 5.79 -35.49
C ALA A 66 8.59 7.26 -35.74
N ASP A 67 9.01 7.95 -34.68
CA ASP A 67 9.46 9.35 -34.63
C ASP A 67 8.39 10.37 -34.20
N ALA A 68 8.19 10.50 -32.88
CA ALA A 68 7.65 11.73 -32.28
C ALA A 68 8.21 11.96 -30.86
N MET A 69 9.51 12.23 -30.79
CA MET A 69 10.07 13.13 -29.78
C MET A 69 10.55 14.39 -30.52
N ALA A 70 9.84 15.51 -30.31
CA ALA A 70 10.26 16.90 -30.44
C ALA A 70 9.20 17.77 -31.14
N GLY A 71 8.86 18.89 -30.48
CA GLY A 71 8.49 20.11 -31.16
C GLY A 71 6.99 20.33 -31.36
N SER A 72 6.51 21.40 -30.73
CA SER A 72 5.38 22.19 -31.22
C SER A 72 5.46 22.40 -32.73
N GLY A 73 4.44 21.95 -33.47
CA GLY A 73 4.29 22.24 -34.89
C GLY A 73 3.14 21.42 -35.48
N GLU A 74 2.29 22.11 -36.25
CA GLU A 74 1.09 21.64 -36.95
C GLU A 74 0.94 20.14 -37.29
N ALA A 75 -0.28 19.65 -37.08
CA ALA A 75 -0.78 18.39 -37.62
C ALA A 75 -0.59 18.35 -39.14
N ALA A 76 0.38 17.56 -39.59
CA ALA A 76 0.49 17.15 -40.98
C ALA A 76 -0.37 15.91 -41.20
N ASP A 77 -1.48 16.10 -41.91
CA ASP A 77 -2.22 15.03 -42.57
C ASP A 77 -1.26 14.27 -43.51
N ILE A 78 -0.79 13.10 -43.09
CA ILE A 78 -0.16 12.14 -44.00
C ILE A 78 -1.29 11.27 -44.53
N GLU A 79 -1.83 11.65 -45.69
CA GLU A 79 -2.65 10.78 -46.53
C GLU A 79 -1.87 9.50 -46.86
N THR A 80 -2.30 8.38 -46.27
CA THR A 80 -1.89 7.04 -46.67
C THR A 80 -2.27 6.83 -48.14
N ALA A 81 -1.31 6.46 -48.98
CA ALA A 81 -1.54 6.19 -50.40
C ALA A 81 -2.72 5.20 -50.60
N PRO A 82 -3.65 5.47 -51.54
CA PRO A 82 -4.84 4.64 -51.71
C PRO A 82 -4.46 3.27 -52.28
N GLY A 83 -4.71 2.21 -51.51
CA GLY A 83 -4.68 0.82 -51.99
C GLY A 83 -3.84 -0.17 -51.19
N GLN A 84 -3.06 0.25 -50.19
CA GLN A 84 -2.30 -0.66 -49.33
C GLN A 84 -2.99 -0.80 -47.97
N ALA A 85 -3.45 -2.00 -47.62
CA ALA A 85 -3.98 -2.27 -46.28
C ALA A 85 -2.86 -2.04 -45.24
N PRO A 86 -3.17 -1.44 -44.08
CA PRO A 86 -2.17 -1.16 -43.05
C PRO A 86 -1.54 -2.48 -42.58
N ALA A 87 -0.22 -2.48 -42.45
CA ALA A 87 0.52 -3.60 -41.90
C ALA A 87 0.16 -3.76 -40.42
N ILE A 88 -0.06 -5.00 -39.98
CA ILE A 88 -0.43 -5.28 -38.59
C ILE A 88 0.85 -5.28 -37.75
N PRO A 89 0.99 -4.39 -36.75
CA PRO A 89 2.15 -4.39 -35.88
C PRO A 89 2.14 -5.64 -35.01
N HIS A 90 3.31 -6.24 -34.81
CA HIS A 90 3.48 -7.35 -33.86
C HIS A 90 3.38 -6.88 -32.41
N ASP A 91 3.79 -5.63 -32.15
CA ASP A 91 3.75 -4.98 -30.86
C ASP A 91 2.80 -3.78 -30.95
N ILE A 92 1.68 -3.84 -30.24
CA ILE A 92 0.70 -2.76 -30.19
C ILE A 92 1.01 -1.88 -28.97
N PRO A 93 1.38 -0.61 -29.15
CA PRO A 93 1.53 0.32 -28.04
C PRO A 93 0.16 0.60 -27.41
N VAL A 94 0.11 0.53 -26.09
CA VAL A 94 -1.06 0.87 -25.29
C VAL A 94 -0.68 1.82 -24.16
N GLY A 95 -1.57 2.77 -23.87
CA GLY A 95 -1.33 3.79 -22.86
C GLY A 95 -1.99 3.50 -21.51
N PRO A 96 -1.99 4.51 -20.61
CA PRO A 96 -2.55 4.43 -19.27
C PRO A 96 -4.01 4.00 -19.25
N GLU A 97 -4.76 4.35 -20.30
CA GLU A 97 -6.16 3.97 -20.48
C GLU A 97 -6.38 2.46 -20.59
N ILE A 98 -5.33 1.68 -20.92
CA ILE A 98 -5.37 0.21 -20.92
C ILE A 98 -4.59 -0.34 -19.71
N VAL A 99 -3.41 0.22 -19.44
CA VAL A 99 -2.50 -0.30 -18.42
C VAL A 99 -3.03 -0.11 -17.00
N ASP A 100 -3.53 1.09 -16.64
CA ASP A 100 -3.96 1.38 -15.27
C ASP A 100 -5.20 0.59 -14.83
N PRO A 101 -6.22 0.41 -15.68
CA PRO A 101 -7.36 -0.43 -15.35
C PRO A 101 -7.00 -1.89 -15.13
N ILE A 102 -5.94 -2.39 -15.78
CA ILE A 102 -5.39 -3.73 -15.57
C ILE A 102 -4.61 -3.81 -14.26
N VAL A 103 -3.71 -2.86 -14.02
CA VAL A 103 -2.87 -2.79 -12.81
C VAL A 103 -3.72 -2.63 -11.54
N SER A 104 -4.82 -1.89 -11.62
CA SER A 104 -5.77 -1.72 -10.51
C SER A 104 -6.60 -2.96 -10.19
N GLN A 105 -6.57 -4.01 -11.01
CA GLN A 105 -7.28 -5.26 -10.70
C GLN A 105 -6.49 -6.15 -9.73
N ALA A 106 -7.23 -6.97 -8.98
CA ALA A 106 -6.62 -8.05 -8.20
C ALA A 106 -5.87 -9.03 -9.11
N HIS A 107 -4.79 -9.62 -8.61
CA HIS A 107 -3.93 -10.53 -9.40
C HIS A 107 -4.62 -11.83 -9.83
N SER A 108 -5.76 -12.17 -9.21
CA SER A 108 -6.60 -13.31 -9.57
C SER A 108 -7.52 -13.05 -10.77
N VAL A 109 -7.61 -11.80 -11.24
CA VAL A 109 -8.39 -11.44 -12.42
C VAL A 109 -7.66 -11.91 -13.67
N VAL A 110 -8.37 -12.68 -14.49
CA VAL A 110 -7.89 -13.15 -15.79
C VAL A 110 -8.49 -12.27 -16.87
N PHE A 111 -7.64 -11.83 -17.79
CA PHE A 111 -8.05 -11.00 -18.91
C PHE A 111 -8.08 -11.83 -20.20
N ARG A 112 -9.14 -11.62 -20.98
CA ARG A 112 -9.29 -12.12 -22.34
C ARG A 112 -9.17 -10.94 -23.29
N LEU A 113 -8.27 -11.06 -24.25
CA LEU A 113 -8.13 -10.13 -25.36
C LEU A 113 -8.75 -10.78 -26.60
N THR A 114 -9.62 -10.06 -27.29
CA THR A 114 -10.16 -10.50 -28.58
C THR A 114 -9.72 -9.51 -29.64
N LEU A 115 -8.90 -9.96 -30.59
CA LEU A 115 -8.50 -9.16 -31.75
C LEU A 115 -9.51 -9.34 -32.88
N THR A 116 -9.74 -8.28 -33.64
CA THR A 116 -10.43 -8.34 -34.93
C THR A 116 -9.54 -7.80 -36.03
N VAL A 117 -9.40 -8.58 -37.10
CA VAL A 117 -8.75 -8.14 -38.34
C VAL A 117 -9.74 -8.28 -39.47
N ASP A 118 -10.17 -7.17 -40.06
CA ASP A 118 -11.17 -7.13 -41.14
C ASP A 118 -12.44 -7.98 -40.85
N GLY A 119 -12.83 -8.05 -39.57
CA GLY A 119 -14.00 -8.79 -39.08
C GLY A 119 -13.73 -10.22 -38.61
N ALA A 120 -12.56 -10.80 -38.87
CA ALA A 120 -12.17 -12.10 -38.31
C ALA A 120 -11.75 -11.95 -36.84
N ARG A 121 -12.36 -12.74 -35.94
CA ARG A 121 -12.12 -12.67 -34.49
C ARG A 121 -11.08 -13.69 -34.02
N TYR A 122 -10.11 -13.24 -33.24
CA TYR A 122 -9.06 -14.06 -32.65
C TYR A 122 -9.02 -13.84 -31.12
N PRO A 123 -9.70 -14.68 -30.32
CA PRO A 123 -9.65 -14.60 -28.87
C PRO A 123 -8.37 -15.24 -28.32
N CYS A 124 -7.80 -14.63 -27.28
CA CYS A 124 -6.67 -15.13 -26.52
C CYS A 124 -6.77 -14.73 -25.05
N VAL A 125 -6.12 -15.50 -24.18
CA VAL A 125 -5.87 -15.07 -22.80
C VAL A 125 -4.70 -14.09 -22.84
N LEU A 126 -4.90 -12.90 -22.26
CA LEU A 126 -3.84 -11.90 -22.15
C LEU A 126 -2.94 -12.27 -20.97
N ARG A 127 -1.70 -12.63 -21.27
CA ARG A 127 -0.69 -12.84 -20.24
C ARG A 127 -0.06 -11.51 -19.88
N ILE A 128 0.00 -11.19 -18.60
CA ILE A 128 0.62 -9.96 -18.12
C ILE A 128 2.01 -10.31 -17.63
N GLN A 129 3.04 -9.79 -18.30
CA GLN A 129 4.41 -9.90 -17.85
C GLN A 129 4.62 -8.88 -16.73
N ARG A 130 4.94 -9.38 -15.53
CA ARG A 130 5.20 -8.54 -14.35
C ARG A 130 6.69 -8.23 -14.25
N PRO A 131 7.07 -7.03 -13.75
CA PRO A 131 6.19 -5.96 -13.27
C PRO A 131 5.56 -5.14 -14.42
N LEU A 132 4.24 -4.90 -14.33
CA LEU A 132 3.53 -3.94 -15.18
C LEU A 132 3.25 -2.69 -14.32
N LEU A 133 3.81 -1.55 -14.71
CA LEU A 133 3.76 -0.32 -13.91
C LEU A 133 2.63 0.58 -14.41
N GLY A 134 1.71 0.97 -13.52
CA GLY A 134 0.68 1.96 -13.84
C GLY A 134 1.25 3.39 -13.89
N SER A 135 0.51 4.32 -14.48
CA SER A 135 0.87 5.73 -14.61
C SER A 135 1.02 6.42 -13.25
N GLY A 136 0.37 5.90 -12.20
CA GLY A 136 0.56 6.36 -10.82
C GLY A 136 1.97 6.13 -10.28
N ALA A 137 2.78 5.27 -10.89
CA ALA A 137 4.19 5.12 -10.56
C ALA A 137 5.06 6.30 -11.08
N TYR A 138 4.44 7.27 -11.77
CA TYR A 138 5.04 8.48 -12.32
C TYR A 138 4.90 9.70 -11.36
N PHE A 139 5.11 9.55 -10.05
CA PHE A 139 5.40 10.67 -9.14
C PHE A 139 6.43 10.16 -8.12
N GLU A 140 7.64 10.70 -7.96
CA GLU A 140 8.05 12.11 -7.99
C GLU A 140 9.51 12.20 -8.52
N ALA A 141 9.71 12.56 -9.79
CA ALA A 141 11.00 13.12 -10.20
C ALA A 141 11.08 14.54 -9.62
N LYS A 142 11.43 14.63 -8.33
CA LYS A 142 11.73 15.91 -7.68
C LYS A 142 12.67 16.68 -8.61
N PRO A 143 12.36 17.94 -9.00
CA PRO A 143 13.31 18.74 -9.75
C PRO A 143 14.63 18.72 -8.97
N ALA A 144 15.73 18.37 -9.65
CA ALA A 144 17.04 18.35 -9.01
C ALA A 144 17.19 19.67 -8.22
N PRO A 145 17.48 19.62 -6.90
CA PRO A 145 17.60 20.84 -6.13
C PRO A 145 18.67 21.70 -6.81
N ALA A 146 18.28 22.93 -7.16
CA ALA A 146 19.21 23.90 -7.72
C ALA A 146 20.47 23.94 -6.84
N PRO A 147 21.68 24.03 -7.43
CA PRO A 147 22.93 23.99 -6.67
C PRO A 147 22.84 25.00 -5.52
N ARG A 148 22.85 24.48 -4.29
CA ARG A 148 22.79 25.28 -3.08
C ARG A 148 24.10 26.08 -3.02
N LEU A 149 24.02 27.39 -3.27
CA LEU A 149 25.13 28.29 -3.01
C LEU A 149 25.57 28.10 -1.56
N GLU A 150 26.85 27.82 -1.39
CA GLU A 150 27.51 27.69 -0.09
C GLU A 150 27.20 28.96 0.73
N PRO A 151 26.66 28.84 1.96
CA PRO A 151 26.36 30.02 2.77
C PRO A 151 27.67 30.71 3.14
N GLU A 152 27.73 32.03 2.91
CA GLU A 152 28.87 32.86 3.29
C GLU A 152 29.18 32.72 4.80
N PRO A 153 30.47 32.78 5.19
CA PRO A 153 30.86 32.61 6.58
C PRO A 153 30.26 33.71 7.46
N VAL A 154 29.46 33.29 8.44
CA VAL A 154 28.89 34.18 9.46
C VAL A 154 30.03 34.77 10.30
N PRO A 155 30.09 36.10 10.50
CA PRO A 155 31.14 36.72 11.29
C PRO A 155 31.07 36.29 12.76
N GLU A 156 32.26 36.09 13.35
CA GLU A 156 32.47 35.61 14.71
C GLU A 156 31.80 36.52 15.75
N PRO A 157 31.09 35.96 16.76
CA PRO A 157 30.35 36.77 17.73
C PRO A 157 31.31 37.49 18.69
N ALA A 158 31.03 38.77 18.93
CA ALA A 158 31.77 39.60 19.88
C ALA A 158 31.69 39.04 21.32
N PRO A 159 32.74 39.23 22.15
CA PRO A 159 32.79 38.66 23.49
C PRO A 159 31.73 39.27 24.41
N ILE A 160 30.97 38.39 25.06
CA ILE A 160 29.95 38.73 26.06
C ILE A 160 30.66 39.29 27.31
N PRO A 161 30.20 40.42 27.90
CA PRO A 161 30.77 40.94 29.13
C PRO A 161 30.49 40.02 30.32
N ALA A 162 31.45 39.96 31.25
CA ALA A 162 31.43 39.07 32.41
C ALA A 162 30.17 39.26 33.29
N PRO A 163 29.63 38.17 33.88
CA PRO A 163 28.44 38.24 34.71
C PRO A 163 28.70 38.94 36.05
N GLU A 164 27.75 39.76 36.48
CA GLU A 164 27.70 40.36 37.82
C GLU A 164 27.48 39.29 38.91
N PRO A 165 27.99 39.51 40.14
CA PRO A 165 27.89 38.53 41.22
C PRO A 165 26.44 38.36 41.72
N PRO A 166 26.08 37.16 42.20
CA PRO A 166 24.71 36.84 42.59
C PRO A 166 24.31 37.54 43.90
N PRO A 167 23.03 37.93 44.06
CA PRO A 167 22.52 38.48 45.32
C PRO A 167 22.33 37.40 46.40
N GLU A 168 22.50 37.81 47.65
CA GLU A 168 22.43 36.98 48.86
C GLU A 168 21.04 36.31 49.06
N PRO A 169 21.00 35.11 49.67
CA PRO A 169 19.77 34.36 49.88
C PRO A 169 18.91 34.96 51.00
N VAL A 170 17.66 35.29 50.67
CA VAL A 170 16.61 35.64 51.63
C VAL A 170 16.14 34.36 52.37
N PRO A 171 15.98 34.38 53.71
CA PRO A 171 15.59 33.20 54.47
C PRO A 171 14.13 32.79 54.26
N ALA A 172 13.89 31.48 54.23
CA ALA A 172 12.58 30.85 54.01
C ALA A 172 11.61 31.02 55.19
N PRO A 173 10.28 31.22 54.95
CA PRO A 173 9.28 31.20 56.00
C PRO A 173 8.84 29.77 56.38
N VAL A 174 8.61 29.62 57.69
CA VAL A 174 8.31 28.39 58.45
C VAL A 174 6.88 27.86 58.18
N PRO A 175 6.63 26.54 58.11
CA PRO A 175 5.27 26.00 57.99
C PRO A 175 4.49 26.08 59.31
N ARG A 176 3.31 26.71 59.30
CA ARG A 176 2.35 26.72 60.41
C ARG A 176 1.41 25.52 60.31
N SER A 177 1.39 24.73 61.38
CA SER A 177 0.44 23.65 61.63
C SER A 177 -0.87 24.19 62.20
N SER A 178 -2.01 23.65 61.74
CA SER A 178 -3.27 23.79 62.47
C SER A 178 -4.04 22.48 62.48
N ARG A 179 -3.84 21.75 63.58
CA ARG A 179 -4.68 20.63 64.02
C ARG A 179 -5.79 21.22 64.88
N ARG A 180 -7.06 21.10 64.48
CA ARG A 180 -8.20 21.17 65.42
C ARG A 180 -9.31 20.19 65.04
N LEU A 181 -9.36 19.17 65.87
CA LEU A 181 -10.49 18.29 66.18
C LEU A 181 -11.62 19.12 66.81
N TRP A 182 -12.86 18.94 66.40
CA TRP A 182 -14.04 19.15 67.26
C TRP A 182 -15.03 18.01 67.02
N LEU A 183 -15.21 17.20 68.07
CA LEU A 183 -16.32 16.29 68.29
C LEU A 183 -17.58 17.09 68.65
N GLY A 184 -18.74 16.54 68.29
CA GLY A 184 -20.06 16.93 68.81
C GLY A 184 -21.18 16.36 67.95
N PHE A 185 -21.47 15.06 68.08
CA PHE A 185 -22.73 14.52 68.64
C PHE A 185 -24.00 15.04 67.91
N ALA A 186 -24.55 14.26 67.00
CA ALA A 186 -25.58 13.24 67.26
C ALA A 186 -27.00 13.84 67.32
N LEU A 187 -27.78 13.58 66.28
CA LEU A 187 -29.21 13.24 66.36
C LEU A 187 -29.74 12.80 64.99
N LEU A 188 -30.51 11.70 65.03
CA LEU A 188 -31.33 11.08 63.98
C LEU A 188 -30.68 10.09 62.98
N PRO A 189 -30.49 8.82 63.38
CA PRO A 189 -30.59 7.68 62.48
C PRO A 189 -32.04 7.16 62.49
N VAL A 190 -32.87 7.57 61.51
CA VAL A 190 -34.22 6.99 61.30
C VAL A 190 -34.39 6.39 59.89
N LEU A 191 -33.34 6.31 59.08
CA LEU A 191 -33.42 5.70 57.74
C LEU A 191 -32.36 4.62 57.51
N ALA A 192 -32.22 3.70 58.46
CA ALA A 192 -31.44 2.47 58.28
C ALA A 192 -32.02 1.30 59.11
N GLY A 193 -33.34 1.13 59.08
CA GLY A 193 -34.05 0.13 59.87
C GLY A 193 -35.21 -0.51 59.12
N ALA A 194 -35.01 -0.87 57.85
CA ALA A 194 -36.02 -1.60 57.07
C ALA A 194 -35.44 -2.75 56.21
N GLY A 195 -34.15 -3.09 56.37
CA GLY A 195 -33.52 -4.20 55.63
C GLY A 195 -33.24 -5.45 56.48
N ALA A 196 -33.30 -5.35 57.81
CA ALA A 196 -32.82 -6.40 58.70
C ALA A 196 -33.93 -7.24 59.36
N TRP A 197 -35.21 -6.95 59.11
CA TRP A 197 -36.33 -7.77 59.62
C TRP A 197 -36.91 -8.72 58.56
N ALA A 198 -36.59 -8.53 57.28
CA ALA A 198 -37.09 -9.37 56.18
C ALA A 198 -36.27 -10.65 55.92
N TRP A 199 -35.20 -10.90 56.67
CA TRP A 199 -34.34 -12.08 56.47
C TRP A 199 -34.59 -13.23 57.46
N TRP A 200 -35.45 -13.04 58.47
CA TRP A 200 -35.71 -14.08 59.49
C TRP A 200 -36.99 -14.90 59.27
N ASP A 201 -37.90 -14.52 58.36
CA ASP A 201 -39.25 -15.10 58.31
C ASP A 201 -39.57 -15.96 57.07
N CYS A 202 -38.75 -16.98 56.82
CA CYS A 202 -39.07 -18.06 55.87
C CYS A 202 -38.71 -19.46 56.42
N ARG A 203 -39.13 -19.74 57.65
CA ARG A 203 -39.15 -21.10 58.22
C ARG A 203 -40.53 -21.49 58.74
N ILE A 204 -41.55 -21.54 57.87
CA ILE A 204 -42.74 -22.38 58.09
C ILE A 204 -43.22 -22.94 56.74
N PRO A 205 -43.33 -24.28 56.56
CA PRO A 205 -43.79 -24.91 55.34
C PRO A 205 -45.29 -25.19 55.43
N ALA A 206 -46.13 -24.24 55.00
CA ALA A 206 -47.51 -24.52 54.61
C ALA A 206 -48.16 -23.24 54.10
N LEU A 207 -48.40 -23.19 52.78
CA LEU A 207 -49.57 -22.61 52.09
C LEU A 207 -49.14 -22.14 50.70
N ALA A 208 -49.62 -22.89 49.70
CA ALA A 208 -49.45 -22.57 48.29
C ALA A 208 -50.30 -21.35 47.92
N GLY A 209 -49.66 -20.33 47.32
CA GLY A 209 -50.29 -19.16 46.72
C GLY A 209 -49.35 -18.52 45.69
N PRO A 210 -49.87 -17.84 44.65
CA PRO A 210 -49.09 -17.51 43.47
C PRO A 210 -48.26 -16.23 43.65
N ARG A 211 -46.96 -16.37 43.35
CA ARG A 211 -45.91 -15.33 43.13
C ARG A 211 -45.07 -14.93 44.35
N CYS A 212 -43.87 -15.52 44.40
CA CYS A 212 -42.61 -14.81 44.64
C CYS A 212 -41.58 -15.32 43.62
N GLN A 213 -41.71 -14.93 42.35
CA GLN A 213 -40.50 -14.81 41.53
C GLN A 213 -39.87 -13.50 42.00
N ALA A 214 -38.87 -13.64 42.87
CA ALA A 214 -37.90 -12.59 43.06
C ALA A 214 -37.46 -12.15 41.67
N ALA A 215 -37.60 -10.85 41.36
CA ALA A 215 -36.82 -10.27 40.28
C ALA A 215 -35.38 -10.63 40.63
N GLU A 216 -34.78 -11.53 39.84
CA GLU A 216 -33.36 -11.77 39.91
C GLU A 216 -32.71 -10.39 39.93
N PRO A 217 -31.71 -10.14 40.81
CA PRO A 217 -30.91 -8.95 40.65
C PRO A 217 -30.52 -8.97 39.17
N ARG A 218 -30.90 -7.93 38.42
CA ARG A 218 -30.29 -7.71 37.12
C ARG A 218 -28.82 -7.64 37.46
N THR A 219 -28.14 -8.76 37.30
CA THR A 219 -26.71 -8.80 37.08
C THR A 219 -26.57 -7.70 36.05
N GLN A 220 -25.92 -6.60 36.45
CA GLN A 220 -25.36 -5.70 35.47
C GLN A 220 -24.70 -6.68 34.50
N GLN A 221 -25.27 -6.76 33.30
CA GLN A 221 -24.59 -7.44 32.22
C GLN A 221 -23.30 -6.65 32.16
N ASN A 222 -22.27 -7.21 32.80
CA ASN A 222 -20.92 -6.90 32.51
C ASN A 222 -20.93 -7.03 30.99
N VAL A 223 -20.90 -5.90 30.30
CA VAL A 223 -20.63 -5.88 28.88
C VAL A 223 -19.23 -6.43 28.86
N GLU A 224 -19.14 -7.75 28.82
CA GLU A 224 -17.98 -8.47 28.40
C GLU A 224 -17.68 -7.82 27.07
N VAL A 225 -16.66 -6.95 27.08
CA VAL A 225 -16.20 -6.24 25.91
C VAL A 225 -15.82 -7.36 24.97
N GLN A 226 -16.74 -7.73 24.09
CA GLN A 226 -16.46 -8.67 23.04
C GLN A 226 -15.21 -8.12 22.35
N PRO A 227 -14.18 -8.95 22.11
CA PRO A 227 -12.96 -8.47 21.52
C PRO A 227 -13.36 -7.75 20.23
N ILE A 228 -13.16 -6.43 20.21
CA ILE A 228 -13.54 -5.57 19.09
C ILE A 228 -12.81 -6.18 17.91
N SER A 229 -13.55 -6.86 17.03
CA SER A 229 -12.96 -7.43 15.83
C SER A 229 -12.33 -6.26 15.08
N PRO A 230 -11.06 -6.39 14.65
CA PRO A 230 -10.40 -5.28 13.98
C PRO A 230 -11.26 -4.81 12.80
N PRO A 231 -11.28 -3.49 12.54
CA PRO A 231 -12.08 -2.95 11.45
C PRO A 231 -11.69 -3.62 10.14
N GLN A 232 -12.67 -3.96 9.30
CA GLN A 232 -12.42 -4.63 8.01
C GLN A 232 -11.89 -3.67 6.94
N HIS A 233 -12.08 -2.37 7.15
CA HIS A 233 -11.68 -1.29 6.26
C HIS A 233 -11.22 -0.08 7.08
N CYS A 234 -10.49 0.83 6.43
CA CYS A 234 -9.92 2.02 7.03
C CYS A 234 -10.80 3.27 6.90
N THR A 235 -12.08 3.10 6.56
CA THR A 235 -13.04 4.20 6.45
C THR A 235 -13.10 5.03 7.73
N GLY A 236 -12.73 6.32 7.63
CA GLY A 236 -12.71 7.25 8.75
C GLY A 236 -11.51 7.14 9.69
N LEU A 237 -10.51 6.31 9.37
CA LEU A 237 -9.26 6.21 10.11
C LEU A 237 -8.16 7.09 9.51
N SER A 238 -7.20 7.52 10.33
CA SER A 238 -5.95 8.08 9.84
C SER A 238 -5.07 6.98 9.25
N ALA A 239 -4.05 7.35 8.46
CA ALA A 239 -3.07 6.40 7.92
C ALA A 239 -2.39 5.57 9.03
N GLY A 240 -2.06 6.21 10.16
CA GLY A 240 -1.46 5.55 11.33
C GLY A 240 -2.43 4.61 12.06
N ASP A 241 -3.69 5.02 12.23
CA ASP A 241 -4.69 4.17 12.89
C ASP A 241 -5.08 2.97 12.03
N CYS A 242 -5.15 3.16 10.71
CA CYS A 242 -5.36 2.10 9.72
C CYS A 242 -4.19 1.10 9.73
N LEU A 243 -2.94 1.58 9.77
CA LEU A 243 -1.76 0.73 9.93
C LEU A 243 -1.81 -0.07 11.23
N ALA A 244 -2.14 0.57 12.35
CA ALA A 244 -2.25 -0.11 13.65
C ALA A 244 -3.39 -1.15 13.66
N ALA A 245 -4.49 -0.89 12.94
CA ALA A 245 -5.55 -1.87 12.74
C ALA A 245 -5.07 -3.07 11.92
N ALA A 246 -4.30 -2.85 10.85
CA ALA A 246 -3.70 -3.90 10.03
C ALA A 246 -2.75 -4.80 10.86
N GLU A 247 -1.88 -4.20 11.67
CA GLU A 247 -0.97 -4.92 12.57
C GLU A 247 -1.72 -5.78 13.59
N LYS A 248 -2.84 -5.27 14.13
CA LYS A 248 -3.73 -6.04 15.02
C LYS A 248 -4.37 -7.24 14.30
N SER A 249 -4.82 -7.06 13.07
CA SER A 249 -5.34 -8.17 12.26
C SER A 249 -4.27 -9.24 11.99
N LEU A 250 -3.03 -8.83 11.74
CA LEU A 250 -1.92 -9.75 11.55
C LEU A 250 -1.62 -10.52 12.84
N ALA A 251 -1.57 -9.83 13.99
CA ALA A 251 -1.39 -10.44 15.30
C ALA A 251 -2.55 -11.39 15.68
N ALA A 252 -3.76 -11.14 15.15
CA ALA A 252 -4.92 -12.01 15.29
C ALA A 252 -4.91 -13.22 14.33
N ARG A 253 -3.81 -13.45 13.59
CA ARG A 253 -3.68 -14.52 12.57
C ARG A 253 -4.74 -14.42 11.47
N GLN A 254 -5.03 -13.18 11.05
CA GLN A 254 -5.92 -12.88 9.93
C GLN A 254 -5.11 -12.24 8.79
N PRO A 255 -4.22 -12.98 8.11
CA PRO A 255 -3.29 -12.41 7.14
C PRO A 255 -3.99 -11.81 5.91
N ASP A 256 -5.15 -12.34 5.49
CA ASP A 256 -5.95 -11.76 4.42
C ASP A 256 -6.48 -10.36 4.78
N ALA A 257 -7.05 -10.24 5.97
CA ALA A 257 -7.57 -8.97 6.48
C ALA A 257 -6.44 -7.97 6.74
N ALA A 258 -5.32 -8.44 7.30
CA ALA A 258 -4.13 -7.64 7.51
C ALA A 258 -3.59 -7.07 6.19
N ARG A 259 -3.45 -7.91 5.16
CA ARG A 259 -2.99 -7.47 3.83
C ARG A 259 -3.88 -6.36 3.29
N GLN A 260 -5.20 -6.54 3.35
CA GLN A 260 -6.14 -5.54 2.85
C GLN A 260 -6.00 -4.21 3.60
N LEU A 261 -5.95 -4.24 4.94
CA LEU A 261 -5.78 -3.04 5.74
C LEU A 261 -4.41 -2.38 5.52
N PHE A 262 -3.34 -3.15 5.29
CA PHE A 262 -2.05 -2.58 4.92
C PHE A 262 -2.11 -1.87 3.56
N GLN A 263 -2.81 -2.43 2.57
CA GLN A 263 -3.01 -1.78 1.28
C GLN A 263 -3.77 -0.46 1.42
N GLU A 264 -4.83 -0.46 2.23
CA GLU A 264 -5.60 0.76 2.53
C GLU A 264 -4.76 1.78 3.32
N ALA A 265 -3.94 1.34 4.29
CA ALA A 265 -3.03 2.19 5.05
C ALA A 265 -1.97 2.84 4.15
N ALA A 266 -1.42 2.06 3.22
CA ALA A 266 -0.47 2.54 2.23
C ALA A 266 -1.10 3.61 1.32
N ALA A 267 -2.33 3.38 0.84
CA ALA A 267 -3.08 4.35 0.05
C ALA A 267 -3.40 5.65 0.83
N LEU A 268 -3.52 5.57 2.15
CA LEU A 268 -3.66 6.74 3.03
C LEU A 268 -2.32 7.43 3.33
N GLY A 269 -1.20 6.94 2.81
CA GLY A 269 0.12 7.52 2.99
C GLY A 269 0.85 7.06 4.24
N ALA A 270 0.72 5.78 4.64
CA ALA A 270 1.56 5.15 5.66
C ALA A 270 2.69 4.32 5.01
N PRO A 271 3.93 4.85 4.86
CA PRO A 271 5.02 4.12 4.18
C PRO A 271 5.36 2.77 4.83
N LYS A 272 5.21 2.69 6.16
CA LYS A 272 5.43 1.44 6.91
C LYS A 272 4.46 0.32 6.50
N ALA A 273 3.31 0.63 5.93
CA ALA A 273 2.39 -0.38 5.43
C ALA A 273 2.98 -1.13 4.24
N TYR A 274 3.72 -0.44 3.36
CA TYR A 274 4.47 -1.07 2.28
C TYR A 274 5.55 -2.04 2.80
N ILE A 275 6.22 -1.69 3.90
CA ILE A 275 7.18 -2.59 4.57
C ILE A 275 6.51 -3.86 5.04
N GLN A 276 5.35 -3.74 5.70
CA GLN A 276 4.62 -4.92 6.15
C GLN A 276 4.13 -5.76 4.98
N LEU A 277 3.61 -5.15 3.92
CA LEU A 277 3.25 -5.86 2.69
C LEU A 277 4.45 -6.60 2.09
N GLY A 278 5.63 -6.00 2.02
CA GLY A 278 6.85 -6.66 1.56
C GLY A 278 7.20 -7.90 2.39
N ARG A 279 7.16 -7.78 3.72
CA ARG A 279 7.44 -8.89 4.65
C ARG A 279 6.50 -10.07 4.52
N MET A 280 5.26 -9.84 4.06
CA MET A 280 4.29 -10.91 3.82
C MET A 280 4.69 -11.80 2.64
N TYR A 281 5.63 -11.39 1.78
CA TYR A 281 6.08 -12.18 0.64
C TYR A 281 7.59 -12.47 0.65
N ASP A 282 8.37 -11.71 1.43
CA ASP A 282 9.83 -11.79 1.49
C ASP A 282 10.30 -13.19 1.94
N PRO A 283 11.16 -13.89 1.18
CA PRO A 283 11.70 -15.19 1.56
C PRO A 283 12.33 -15.26 2.96
N ASP A 284 12.90 -14.16 3.46
CA ASP A 284 13.53 -14.12 4.78
C ASP A 284 12.50 -14.01 5.93
N THR A 285 11.29 -13.51 5.66
CA THR A 285 10.27 -13.25 6.71
C THR A 285 8.92 -13.93 6.48
N TRP A 286 8.72 -14.57 5.32
CA TRP A 286 7.48 -15.22 4.95
C TRP A 286 7.15 -16.37 5.91
N SER A 287 5.87 -16.47 6.28
CA SER A 287 5.30 -17.64 6.93
C SER A 287 3.82 -17.77 6.57
N ALA A 288 3.29 -18.99 6.64
CA ALA A 288 1.86 -19.24 6.42
C ALA A 288 0.95 -18.57 7.47
N GLU A 289 1.48 -18.15 8.62
CA GLU A 289 0.71 -17.43 9.65
C GLU A 289 0.60 -15.93 9.35
N THR A 290 1.63 -15.37 8.69
CA THR A 290 1.78 -13.93 8.45
C THR A 290 1.52 -13.52 7.00
N SER A 291 1.24 -14.48 6.13
CA SER A 291 1.02 -14.24 4.71
C SER A 291 -0.25 -14.92 4.19
N PRO A 292 -1.01 -14.26 3.30
CA PRO A 292 -2.08 -14.90 2.55
C PRO A 292 -1.54 -15.70 1.35
N ALA A 293 -0.25 -15.57 1.03
CA ALA A 293 0.38 -16.34 -0.05
C ALA A 293 0.80 -17.72 0.44
N ALA A 294 0.58 -18.74 -0.41
CA ALA A 294 0.94 -20.12 -0.11
C ALA A 294 2.46 -20.35 -0.02
N ASN A 295 3.27 -19.50 -0.66
CA ASN A 295 4.72 -19.54 -0.63
C ASN A 295 5.27 -18.11 -0.61
N ALA A 296 6.54 -17.97 -0.24
CA ALA A 296 7.28 -16.73 -0.46
C ALA A 296 7.34 -16.36 -1.94
N ASP A 297 7.39 -15.06 -2.22
CA ASP A 297 7.50 -14.46 -3.54
C ASP A 297 8.38 -13.21 -3.44
N TRP A 298 9.65 -13.37 -3.79
CA TRP A 298 10.62 -12.30 -3.67
C TRP A 298 10.34 -11.14 -4.63
N GLU A 299 9.70 -11.38 -5.77
CA GLU A 299 9.37 -10.32 -6.74
C GLU A 299 8.25 -9.43 -6.19
N THR A 300 7.20 -10.06 -5.63
CA THR A 300 6.13 -9.34 -4.95
C THR A 300 6.66 -8.59 -3.72
N ALA A 301 7.58 -9.18 -2.96
CA ALA A 301 8.21 -8.50 -1.84
C ALA A 301 9.06 -7.30 -2.28
N ALA A 302 9.88 -7.46 -3.33
CA ALA A 302 10.71 -6.40 -3.87
C ALA A 302 9.86 -5.23 -4.37
N TYR A 303 8.72 -5.50 -5.03
CA TYR A 303 7.75 -4.48 -5.43
C TYR A 303 7.29 -3.62 -4.25
N TRP A 304 6.83 -4.23 -3.16
CA TRP A 304 6.34 -3.47 -2.01
C TRP A 304 7.46 -2.72 -1.28
N TYR A 305 8.66 -3.30 -1.19
CA TYR A 305 9.79 -2.58 -0.63
C TYR A 305 10.25 -1.41 -1.52
N ASP A 306 10.13 -1.52 -2.84
CA ASP A 306 10.38 -0.42 -3.77
C ASP A 306 9.37 0.72 -3.59
N GLU A 307 8.09 0.40 -3.39
CA GLU A 307 7.07 1.41 -3.05
C GLU A 307 7.42 2.12 -1.74
N ALA A 308 7.86 1.38 -0.72
CA ALA A 308 8.35 1.97 0.52
C ALA A 308 9.58 2.87 0.28
N ALA A 309 10.54 2.42 -0.54
CA ALA A 309 11.74 3.17 -0.88
C ALA A 309 11.41 4.48 -1.63
N ARG A 310 10.44 4.45 -2.54
CA ARG A 310 9.91 5.64 -3.25
C ARG A 310 9.23 6.61 -2.29
N ALA A 311 8.54 6.09 -1.28
CA ALA A 311 8.00 6.88 -0.18
C ALA A 311 9.07 7.39 0.81
N GLY A 312 10.37 7.16 0.53
CA GLY A 312 11.49 7.63 1.34
C GLY A 312 11.83 6.73 2.54
N ASP A 313 11.26 5.52 2.62
CA ASP A 313 11.53 4.58 3.71
C ASP A 313 12.87 3.85 3.49
N LYS A 314 13.77 3.99 4.47
CA LYS A 314 15.11 3.40 4.45
C LYS A 314 15.10 1.86 4.51
N ASP A 315 14.15 1.28 5.26
CA ASP A 315 14.05 -0.18 5.40
C ASP A 315 13.53 -0.79 4.10
N GLY A 316 12.65 -0.06 3.41
CA GLY A 316 12.17 -0.38 2.07
C GLY A 316 13.31 -0.42 1.07
N ARG A 317 14.13 0.63 1.05
CA ARG A 317 15.29 0.70 0.15
C ARG A 317 16.28 -0.44 0.36
N LEU A 318 16.63 -0.73 1.61
CA LEU A 318 17.51 -1.84 1.95
C LEU A 318 16.87 -3.19 1.61
N GLY A 319 15.56 -3.36 1.86
CA GLY A 319 14.79 -4.56 1.54
C GLY A 319 14.75 -4.85 0.04
N ALA A 320 14.38 -3.86 -0.77
CA ALA A 320 14.33 -3.99 -2.22
C ALA A 320 15.72 -4.26 -2.82
N GLY A 321 16.72 -3.47 -2.41
CA GLY A 321 18.10 -3.65 -2.85
C GLY A 321 18.62 -5.06 -2.55
N ARG A 322 18.33 -5.57 -1.35
CA ARG A 322 18.66 -6.96 -0.96
C ARG A 322 18.00 -8.00 -1.87
N LEU A 323 16.69 -7.87 -2.10
CA LEU A 323 15.94 -8.87 -2.85
C LEU A 323 16.35 -8.91 -4.33
N TYR A 324 16.47 -7.75 -4.98
CA TYR A 324 16.97 -7.69 -6.36
C TYR A 324 18.37 -8.29 -6.43
N CYS A 325 19.26 -7.89 -5.54
CA CYS A 325 20.64 -8.36 -5.55
C CYS A 325 20.76 -9.88 -5.48
N ARG A 326 20.05 -10.52 -4.55
CA ARG A 326 20.16 -11.96 -4.33
C ARG A 326 19.50 -12.77 -5.43
N ASN A 327 18.34 -12.35 -5.91
CA ASN A 327 17.45 -13.22 -6.67
C ASN A 327 17.49 -13.03 -8.20
N THR A 328 18.04 -11.92 -8.71
CA THR A 328 18.12 -11.70 -10.17
C THR A 328 19.52 -11.90 -10.74
N GLN A 329 19.61 -12.17 -12.05
CA GLN A 329 20.84 -12.05 -12.85
C GLN A 329 20.69 -11.01 -13.97
N ASP A 330 19.52 -10.38 -14.07
CA ASP A 330 19.26 -9.37 -15.08
C ASP A 330 20.08 -8.10 -14.77
N PRO A 331 20.87 -7.58 -15.74
CA PRO A 331 21.68 -6.39 -15.54
C PRO A 331 20.89 -5.15 -15.13
N ALA A 332 19.65 -4.98 -15.60
CA ALA A 332 18.81 -3.85 -15.23
C ALA A 332 18.37 -3.93 -13.76
N PHE A 333 17.93 -5.10 -13.31
CA PHE A 333 17.56 -5.31 -11.90
C PHE A 333 18.77 -5.26 -10.97
N LEU A 334 19.95 -5.75 -11.38
CA LEU A 334 21.18 -5.60 -10.61
C LEU A 334 21.63 -4.13 -10.51
N SER A 335 21.48 -3.35 -11.59
CA SER A 335 21.79 -1.92 -11.57
C SER A 335 20.89 -1.16 -10.59
N HIS A 336 19.59 -1.46 -10.61
CA HIS A 336 18.63 -0.90 -9.64
C HIS A 336 18.95 -1.31 -8.20
N ALA A 337 19.29 -2.59 -7.98
CA ALA A 337 19.73 -3.09 -6.67
C ALA A 337 20.92 -2.29 -6.13
N LEU A 338 21.93 -2.07 -6.97
CA LEU A 338 23.13 -1.31 -6.63
C LEU A 338 22.81 0.15 -6.30
N GLU A 339 21.91 0.79 -7.05
CA GLU A 339 21.48 2.16 -6.75
C GLU A 339 20.83 2.25 -5.37
N LEU A 340 19.88 1.35 -5.08
CA LEU A 340 19.19 1.30 -3.80
C LEU A 340 20.17 1.07 -2.65
N LEU A 341 21.07 0.08 -2.78
CA LEU A 341 22.04 -0.27 -1.74
C LEU A 341 23.06 0.85 -1.48
N ARG A 342 23.57 1.51 -2.53
CA ARG A 342 24.48 2.66 -2.37
C ARG A 342 23.81 3.79 -1.60
N LYS A 343 22.56 4.10 -1.95
CA LYS A 343 21.77 5.10 -1.25
C LYS A 343 21.48 4.69 0.21
N SER A 344 21.22 3.41 0.49
CA SER A 344 21.04 2.92 1.86
C SER A 344 22.31 3.06 2.71
N VAL A 345 23.48 2.68 2.17
CA VAL A 345 24.77 2.83 2.84
C VAL A 345 25.11 4.31 3.07
N ALA A 346 24.81 5.19 2.11
CA ALA A 346 25.06 6.62 2.24
C ALA A 346 24.21 7.28 3.34
N GLU A 347 22.97 6.82 3.56
CA GLU A 347 22.10 7.33 4.63
C GLU A 347 22.45 6.77 6.02
N ALA A 348 23.04 5.58 6.08
CA ALA A 348 23.46 4.92 7.32
C ALA A 348 24.92 4.42 7.22
N PRO A 349 25.90 5.34 7.16
CA PRO A 349 27.30 4.94 7.06
C PRO A 349 27.72 4.12 8.29
N GLY A 350 28.43 3.01 8.07
CA GLY A 350 28.84 2.08 9.13
C GLY A 350 27.85 0.95 9.41
N ASP A 351 26.73 0.86 8.68
CA ASP A 351 25.90 -0.36 8.67
C ASP A 351 26.65 -1.48 7.93
N ALA A 352 27.37 -2.30 8.70
CA ALA A 352 28.17 -3.40 8.18
C ALA A 352 27.34 -4.42 7.36
N ALA A 353 26.05 -4.59 7.66
CA ALA A 353 25.19 -5.50 6.92
C ALA A 353 24.86 -4.92 5.54
N ALA A 354 24.48 -3.64 5.49
CA ALA A 354 24.21 -2.96 4.22
C ALA A 354 25.46 -2.84 3.34
N GLU A 355 26.62 -2.54 3.93
CA GLU A 355 27.91 -2.47 3.24
C GLU A 355 28.35 -3.81 2.66
N ALA A 356 28.22 -4.89 3.44
CA ALA A 356 28.52 -6.24 2.95
C ALA A 356 27.63 -6.62 1.77
N LEU A 357 26.34 -6.27 1.83
CA LEU A 357 25.37 -6.59 0.79
C LEU A 357 25.61 -5.79 -0.49
N LEU A 358 25.99 -4.51 -0.37
CA LEU A 358 26.43 -3.71 -1.51
C LEU A 358 27.64 -4.35 -2.20
N LYS A 359 28.66 -4.75 -1.43
CA LYS A 359 29.87 -5.38 -1.97
C LYS A 359 29.56 -6.69 -2.71
N GLU A 360 28.77 -7.56 -2.11
CA GLU A 360 28.30 -8.81 -2.74
C GLU A 360 27.63 -8.51 -4.10
N CYS A 361 26.79 -7.47 -4.13
CA CYS A 361 26.10 -7.08 -5.34
C CYS A 361 27.02 -6.53 -6.43
N GLU A 362 28.02 -5.74 -6.06
CA GLU A 362 29.01 -5.21 -6.99
C GLU A 362 29.89 -6.29 -7.58
N GLU A 363 30.17 -7.36 -6.83
CA GLU A 363 30.86 -8.54 -7.34
C GLU A 363 29.98 -9.32 -8.32
N LYS A 364 28.69 -9.47 -8.02
CA LYS A 364 27.73 -10.16 -8.89
C LYS A 364 27.44 -9.42 -10.20
N ALA A 365 27.57 -8.09 -10.21
CA ALA A 365 27.33 -7.27 -11.40
C ALA A 365 28.54 -7.19 -12.37
N LYS A 366 29.69 -7.78 -12.00
CA LYS A 366 30.88 -7.91 -12.87
C LYS A 366 30.85 -9.22 -13.63
#